data_AF-A0A7X7F3R2-F1
#
_entry.id   AF-A0A7X7F3R2-F1
#
_cell.length_a   1.000
_cell.length_b   1.000
_cell.length_c   1.000
_cell.angle_alpha   90.00
_cell.angle_beta   90.00
_cell.angle_gamma   90.00
#
_symmetry.space_group_name_H-M   'P 1'
#
loop_
_entity.id
_entity.type
_entity.pdbx_description
1 polymer ?
#
loop_
_entity_poly.entity_id
_entity_poly.type
_entity_poly.pdbx_seq_one_letter_code
_entity_poly.pdbx_strand_id
1 'polypeptide(L)'
;MSDANAQEKNPAAAPTASTTASPDAASRPSRDLPEYKLAKGNAEYGAQQLEHLSDLEHVRERPSMYIADTTTRGLHHLVYEVVDNSIDEAM
;
A
#
# COMPACT_ATOMS: atom_id res chain seq x y z
N MET A 1 23.21 44.99 39.36
CA MET A 1 22.03 44.80 38.50
C MET A 1 22.43 43.74 37.49
N SER A 2 22.60 42.47 37.87
CA SER A 2 21.59 41.59 38.49
C SER A 2 20.33 41.64 37.64
N ASP A 3 20.15 40.69 36.74
CA ASP A 3 19.17 39.61 36.95
C ASP A 3 19.33 38.49 35.92
N ALA A 4 19.21 37.28 36.45
CA ALA A 4 19.10 36.03 35.73
C ALA A 4 17.63 35.81 35.34
N ASN A 5 17.39 35.21 34.17
CA ASN A 5 16.27 34.31 33.89
C ASN A 5 16.54 33.67 32.52
N ALA A 6 16.90 32.39 32.36
CA ALA A 6 16.19 31.14 32.67
C ALA A 6 14.93 30.90 31.79
N GLN A 7 14.79 29.63 31.37
CA GLN A 7 13.77 29.00 30.50
C GLN A 7 13.95 29.21 28.97
N GLU A 8 13.87 28.21 28.09
CA GLU A 8 13.30 26.87 28.19
C GLU A 8 13.84 25.89 27.11
N LYS A 9 14.14 24.65 27.54
CA LYS A 9 14.11 23.33 26.86
C LYS A 9 14.35 23.18 25.34
N ASN A 10 15.42 22.45 25.00
CA ASN A 10 15.48 21.08 24.42
C ASN A 10 14.26 20.47 23.63
N PRO A 11 14.45 19.39 22.82
CA PRO A 11 14.36 19.33 21.36
C PRO A 11 13.18 18.46 20.85
N ALA A 12 12.81 18.54 19.57
CA ALA A 12 11.81 17.64 18.98
C ALA A 12 12.07 17.45 17.47
N ALA A 13 11.83 16.32 16.82
CA ALA A 13 11.71 14.91 17.16
C ALA A 13 11.52 14.26 15.79
N ALA A 14 12.25 13.19 15.48
CA ALA A 14 11.99 12.37 14.30
C ALA A 14 10.52 11.87 14.32
N PRO A 15 9.86 11.67 13.17
CA PRO A 15 8.52 11.08 13.17
C PRO A 15 8.62 9.63 13.67
N THR A 16 8.26 9.46 14.93
CA THR A 16 7.98 8.18 15.58
C THR A 16 6.86 7.48 14.82
N ALA A 17 7.20 6.42 14.10
CA ALA A 17 6.24 5.40 13.70
C ALA A 17 5.74 4.68 14.96
N SER A 18 4.82 5.31 15.69
CA SER A 18 4.09 4.71 16.78
C SER A 18 3.09 3.71 16.19
N THR A 19 3.57 2.47 16.06
CA THR A 19 2.71 1.29 16.01
C THR A 19 1.85 1.29 17.26
N THR A 20 0.56 1.62 17.15
CA THR A 20 -0.43 1.27 18.16
C THR A 20 -0.58 -0.25 18.09
N ALA A 21 0.27 -0.98 18.80
CA ALA A 21 0.14 -2.41 18.96
C ALA A 21 -1.20 -2.68 19.65
N SER A 22 -2.12 -3.39 18.98
CA SER A 22 -3.32 -3.91 19.62
C SER A 22 -2.92 -4.74 20.85
N PRO A 23 -3.55 -4.54 22.02
CA PRO A 23 -3.13 -5.16 23.28
C PRO A 23 -3.37 -6.67 23.37
N ASP A 24 -3.93 -7.30 22.34
CA ASP A 24 -4.32 -8.73 22.35
C ASP A 24 -3.26 -9.68 21.74
N ALA A 25 -2.01 -9.24 21.62
CA ALA A 25 -0.93 -10.08 21.09
C ALA A 25 -0.46 -11.19 22.06
N ALA A 26 -0.97 -11.22 23.30
CA ALA A 26 -0.38 -11.98 24.41
C ALA A 26 -0.85 -13.44 24.56
N SER A 27 -1.59 -14.03 23.60
CA SER A 27 -2.08 -15.42 23.73
C SER A 27 -2.14 -16.20 22.41
N ARG A 28 -1.18 -15.99 21.50
CA ARG A 28 -1.07 -16.82 20.30
C ARG A 28 -0.07 -17.96 20.58
N PRO A 29 -0.49 -19.24 20.53
CA PRO A 29 0.45 -20.35 20.65
C PRO A 29 1.49 -20.24 19.52
N SER A 30 2.76 -20.35 19.89
CA SER A 30 3.88 -20.36 18.95
C SER A 30 3.70 -21.53 17.98
N ARG A 31 3.27 -21.23 16.76
CA ARG A 31 3.20 -22.22 15.69
C ARG A 31 4.64 -22.46 15.24
N ASP A 32 5.10 -23.71 15.34
CA ASP A 32 6.41 -24.13 14.82
C ASP A 32 6.40 -24.00 13.29
N LEU A 33 6.70 -22.80 12.81
CA LEU A 33 6.86 -22.51 11.40
C LEU A 33 8.28 -22.91 11.00
N PRO A 34 8.48 -23.64 9.89
CA PRO A 34 9.82 -23.93 9.39
C PRO A 34 10.57 -22.61 9.18
N GLU A 35 11.83 -22.58 9.64
CA GLU A 35 12.72 -21.44 9.49
C GLU A 35 13.00 -21.22 8.00
N TYR A 36 12.22 -20.33 7.38
CA TYR A 36 12.48 -19.88 6.02
C TYR A 36 13.69 -18.95 6.09
N LYS A 37 14.84 -19.40 5.56
CA LYS A 37 16.00 -18.53 5.39
C LYS A 37 15.62 -17.42 4.42
N LEU A 38 15.26 -16.24 4.93
CA LEU A 38 15.14 -15.06 4.09
C LEU A 38 16.49 -14.82 3.45
N ALA A 39 16.55 -14.95 2.12
CA ALA A 39 17.66 -14.41 1.36
C ALA A 39 17.77 -12.93 1.76
N LYS A 40 18.93 -12.52 2.29
CA LYS A 40 19.22 -11.10 2.57
C LYS A 40 19.05 -10.37 1.24
N GLY A 41 17.98 -9.58 1.12
CA GLY A 41 17.73 -8.77 -0.06
C GLY A 41 18.91 -7.85 -0.29
N ASN A 42 19.70 -8.12 -1.32
CA ASN A 42 20.78 -7.25 -1.75
C ASN A 42 20.18 -6.11 -2.56
N ALA A 43 19.74 -5.05 -1.87
CA ALA A 43 19.57 -3.68 -2.34
C ALA A 43 18.81 -2.96 -1.23
N GLU A 44 19.17 -1.71 -0.97
CA GLU A 44 18.44 -0.82 -0.08
C GLU A 44 17.03 -0.62 -0.67
N TYR A 45 16.06 -1.43 -0.24
CA TYR A 45 14.65 -1.27 -0.62
C TYR A 45 14.07 -0.09 0.15
N GLY A 46 14.23 1.09 -0.42
CA GLY A 46 13.80 2.35 0.14
C GLY A 46 12.50 2.87 -0.48
N ALA A 47 11.94 3.91 0.12
CA ALA A 47 10.72 4.56 -0.37
C ALA A 47 10.82 5.04 -1.84
N GLN A 48 12.03 5.27 -2.35
CA GLN A 48 12.29 5.68 -3.74
C GLN A 48 11.96 4.59 -4.78
N GLN A 49 11.86 3.33 -4.36
CA GLN A 49 11.51 2.20 -5.24
C GLN A 49 10.01 1.89 -5.24
N LEU A 50 9.22 2.61 -4.43
CA LEU A 50 7.77 2.55 -4.47
C LEU A 50 7.27 3.51 -5.53
N GLU A 51 6.60 2.98 -6.54
CA GLU A 51 5.94 3.76 -7.57
C GLU A 51 4.44 3.84 -7.31
N HIS A 52 3.92 5.06 -7.33
CA HIS A 52 2.49 5.30 -7.27
C HIS A 52 1.97 5.55 -8.68
N LEU A 53 1.29 4.55 -9.25
CA LEU A 53 0.61 4.69 -10.52
C LEU A 53 -0.72 5.43 -10.28
N SER A 54 -0.86 6.61 -10.85
CA SER A 54 -2.04 7.46 -10.63
C SER A 54 -3.19 7.13 -11.57
N ASP A 55 -4.42 7.40 -11.13
CA ASP A 55 -5.63 7.41 -11.95
C ASP A 55 -5.81 6.18 -12.87
N LEU A 56 -5.67 6.36 -14.19
CA LEU A 56 -5.88 5.31 -15.20
C LEU A 56 -4.59 4.56 -15.55
N GLU A 57 -3.46 4.97 -14.99
CA GLU A 57 -2.15 4.41 -15.32
C GLU A 57 -2.05 2.95 -14.87
N HIS A 58 -2.55 2.63 -13.68
CA HIS A 58 -2.57 1.25 -13.18
C HIS A 58 -3.45 0.32 -14.04
N VAL A 59 -4.53 0.85 -14.63
CA VAL A 59 -5.45 0.10 -15.51
C VAL A 59 -4.75 -0.22 -16.83
N ARG A 60 -3.97 0.73 -17.35
CA ARG A 60 -3.22 0.57 -18.60
C ARG A 60 -2.00 -0.33 -18.44
N GLU A 61 -1.31 -0.24 -17.31
CA GLU A 61 -0.13 -1.05 -17.03
C GLU A 61 -0.50 -2.51 -16.76
N ARG A 62 -1.67 -2.76 -16.15
CA ARG A 62 -2.15 -4.10 -15.82
C ARG A 62 -3.59 -4.34 -16.26
N PRO A 63 -3.87 -4.35 -17.58
CA PRO A 63 -5.24 -4.43 -18.10
C PRO A 63 -5.91 -5.76 -17.76
N SER A 64 -5.16 -6.86 -17.72
CA SER A 64 -5.69 -8.20 -17.39
C SER A 64 -6.34 -8.27 -16.00
N MET A 65 -5.98 -7.37 -15.08
CA MET A 65 -6.64 -7.30 -13.78
C MET A 65 -8.10 -6.83 -13.87
N TYR A 66 -8.43 -6.03 -14.89
CA TYR A 66 -9.75 -5.42 -15.07
C TYR A 66 -10.61 -6.14 -16.11
N ILE A 67 -10.00 -6.66 -17.18
CA ILE A 67 -10.70 -7.32 -18.29
C ILE A 67 -10.35 -8.80 -18.46
N ALA A 68 -9.80 -9.41 -17.40
CA ALA A 68 -9.30 -10.79 -17.32
C ALA A 68 -8.10 -11.13 -18.24
N ASP A 69 -8.18 -10.88 -19.54
CA ASP A 69 -7.11 -11.09 -20.53
C ASP A 69 -7.04 -9.98 -21.59
N THR A 70 -5.97 -9.94 -22.37
CA THR A 70 -5.79 -8.96 -23.48
C THR A 70 -6.00 -9.59 -24.85
N THR A 71 -6.69 -10.73 -24.91
CA THR A 71 -7.01 -11.44 -26.15
C THR A 71 -8.40 -11.02 -26.66
N THR A 72 -8.94 -11.72 -27.68
CA THR A 72 -10.29 -11.46 -28.20
C THR A 72 -11.37 -11.55 -27.11
N ARG A 73 -11.17 -12.38 -26.08
CA ARG A 73 -12.12 -12.50 -24.97
C ARG A 73 -12.17 -11.22 -24.14
N GLY A 74 -11.02 -10.67 -23.75
CA GLY A 74 -10.97 -9.38 -23.07
C GLY A 74 -11.51 -8.23 -23.90
N LEU A 75 -11.33 -8.27 -25.23
CA LEU A 75 -11.95 -7.27 -26.12
C LEU A 75 -13.48 -7.33 -26.06
N HIS A 76 -14.07 -8.53 -26.12
CA HIS A 76 -15.52 -8.68 -25.99
C HIS A 76 -16.02 -8.23 -24.61
N HIS A 77 -15.22 -8.46 -23.55
CA HIS A 77 -15.54 -8.00 -22.20
C HIS A 77 -15.72 -6.49 -22.16
N LEU A 78 -14.81 -5.71 -22.77
CA LEU A 78 -14.98 -4.25 -22.87
C LEU A 78 -16.29 -3.83 -23.55
N VAL A 79 -16.72 -4.55 -24.60
CA VAL A 79 -17.97 -4.24 -25.30
C VAL A 79 -19.16 -4.53 -24.39
N TYR A 80 -19.15 -5.66 -23.68
CA TYR A 80 -20.23 -6.01 -22.76
C TYR A 80 -20.36 -4.98 -21.63
N GLU A 81 -19.24 -4.56 -21.03
CA GLU A 81 -19.19 -3.54 -19.98
C GLU A 81 -19.64 -2.14 -20.45
N VAL A 82 -19.67 -1.87 -21.76
CA VAL A 82 -20.25 -0.61 -22.27
C VAL A 82 -21.75 -0.78 -22.48
N VAL A 83 -22.16 -1.94 -22.99
CA VAL A 83 -23.57 -2.23 -23.27
C VAL A 83 -24.38 -2.38 -22.00
N ASP A 84 -23.87 -3.07 -20.98
CA ASP A 84 -24.57 -3.21 -19.69
C ASP A 84 -24.72 -1.86 -18.96
N ASN A 85 -23.68 -1.04 -18.91
CA ASN A 85 -23.74 0.34 -18.41
C ASN A 85 -24.78 1.15 -19.18
N SER A 86 -24.87 0.96 -20.50
CA SER A 86 -25.89 1.63 -21.32
C SER A 86 -27.32 1.14 -21.03
N ILE A 87 -27.49 -0.13 -20.66
CA ILE A 87 -28.79 -0.71 -20.28
C ILE A 87 -29.20 -0.22 -18.89
N ASP A 88 -28.27 -0.20 -17.93
CA ASP A 88 -28.51 0.26 -16.56
C ASP A 88 -28.95 1.73 -16.54
N GLU A 89 -28.38 2.59 -17.39
CA GLU A 89 -28.80 4.00 -17.51
C GLU A 89 -30.12 4.19 -18.29
N ALA A 90 -30.57 3.18 -19.03
CA ALA A 90 -31.81 3.23 -19.82
C ALA A 90 -33.05 2.71 -19.08
N MET A 91 -32.86 2.01 -17.96
CA MET A 91 -33.92 1.39 -17.14
C MET A 91 -34.32 2.27 -15.94
#